data_AF-A0A5J5D947-F1
#
_entry.id   AF-A0A5J5D947-F1
#
_cell.length_a   1.000
_cell.length_b   1.000
_cell.length_c   1.000
_cell.angle_alpha   90.00
_cell.angle_beta   90.00
_cell.angle_gamma   90.00
#
_symmetry.space_group_name_H-M   'P 1'
#
loop_
_entity.id
_entity.type
_entity.pdbx_description
1 polymer ?
#
loop_
_entity_poly.entity_id
_entity_poly.type
_entity_poly.pdbx_seq_one_letter_code
_entity_poly.pdbx_strand_id
1 'polypeptide(L)'
;TNSTFLHLTIPWVLISGAIIQVYVSRLQVTGGGRFGSVISSIYVVVWATWTWFRFAGDMLQLSTDEAYGFTAGAIALLVINAFLMLIAANRNLVLLFLTAVMEVVLVCFLLSTLQQLPYQLEIAMLALLSIICIYGVLASLLNCIFSQRLLPMGPPLIKEKVKQESAPDSPCPVANSRLTSGLLKIAGLLKEGGVCGIPTDTVYALAASCKSPQAIERIYNIKDRPAEKPSA
;
A
#
# COMPACT_ATOMS: atom_id res chain seq x y z
N THR A 1 0.89 -12.63 -37.53
CA THR A 1 1.15 -11.49 -36.64
C THR A 1 2.66 -11.41 -36.44
N ASN A 2 3.30 -10.27 -36.70
CA ASN A 2 4.77 -10.15 -36.81
C ASN A 2 5.50 -10.66 -35.56
N SER A 3 6.12 -11.86 -35.61
CA SER A 3 6.97 -12.38 -34.52
C SER A 3 8.06 -11.38 -34.12
N THR A 4 8.54 -10.58 -35.06
CA THR A 4 9.49 -9.46 -34.84
C THR A 4 9.00 -8.44 -33.82
N PHE A 5 7.70 -8.13 -33.79
CA PHE A 5 7.14 -7.18 -32.83
C PHE A 5 7.12 -7.77 -31.41
N LEU A 6 6.80 -9.06 -31.28
CA LEU A 6 6.84 -9.78 -30.00
C LEU A 6 8.25 -9.90 -29.44
N HIS A 7 9.25 -10.19 -30.28
CA HIS A 7 10.64 -10.22 -29.83
C HIS A 7 11.14 -8.85 -29.35
N LEU A 8 10.62 -7.76 -29.90
CA LEU A 8 11.02 -6.42 -29.50
C LEU A 8 10.37 -5.98 -28.17
N THR A 9 9.17 -6.48 -27.87
CA THR A 9 8.46 -6.12 -26.63
C THR A 9 8.93 -6.90 -25.42
N ILE A 10 9.38 -8.15 -25.59
CA ILE A 10 9.83 -9.04 -24.50
C ILE A 10 10.92 -8.39 -23.62
N PRO A 11 12.04 -7.84 -24.16
CA PRO A 11 13.05 -7.17 -23.34
C PRO A 11 12.52 -5.95 -22.59
N TRP A 12 11.64 -5.17 -23.23
CA TRP A 12 11.07 -3.97 -22.62
C TRP A 12 10.19 -4.30 -21.41
N VAL A 13 9.37 -5.34 -21.53
CA VAL A 13 8.54 -5.85 -20.43
C VAL A 13 9.40 -6.43 -19.32
N LEU A 14 10.45 -7.18 -19.65
CA LEU A 14 11.35 -7.76 -18.64
C LEU A 14 12.11 -6.68 -17.85
N ILE A 15 12.68 -5.69 -18.53
CA ILE A 15 13.46 -4.63 -17.88
C ILE A 15 12.56 -3.77 -16.99
N SER A 16 11.39 -3.37 -17.50
CA SER A 16 10.47 -2.52 -16.73
C SER A 16 9.70 -3.28 -15.64
N GLY A 17 9.17 -4.46 -15.97
CA GLY A 17 8.31 -5.26 -15.10
C GLY A 17 9.06 -6.13 -14.09
N ALA A 18 10.30 -6.56 -14.38
CA ALA A 18 11.07 -7.34 -13.41
C ALA A 18 12.16 -6.49 -12.75
N ILE A 19 13.09 -5.90 -13.52
CA ILE A 19 14.30 -5.29 -12.95
C ILE A 19 13.97 -4.02 -12.16
N ILE A 20 13.26 -3.08 -12.77
CA ILE A 20 12.86 -1.83 -12.11
C ILE A 20 11.94 -2.14 -10.91
N GLN A 21 11.05 -3.12 -11.05
CA GLN A 21 10.07 -3.45 -10.02
C GLN A 21 10.70 -4.18 -8.80
N VAL A 22 11.80 -4.93 -8.98
CA VAL A 22 12.63 -5.45 -7.87
C VAL A 22 13.26 -4.31 -7.10
N TYR A 23 13.83 -3.33 -7.81
CA TYR A 23 14.44 -2.17 -7.17
C TYR A 23 13.43 -1.36 -6.36
N VAL A 24 12.24 -1.13 -6.93
CA VAL A 24 11.11 -0.48 -6.26
C VAL A 24 10.67 -1.27 -5.03
N SER A 25 10.62 -2.60 -5.10
CA SER A 25 10.28 -3.43 -3.95
C SER A 25 11.26 -3.23 -2.79
N ARG A 26 12.58 -3.21 -3.08
CA ARG A 26 13.62 -2.97 -2.08
C ARG A 26 13.48 -1.61 -1.40
N LEU A 27 13.25 -0.55 -2.18
CA LEU A 27 13.05 0.80 -1.63
C LEU A 27 11.85 0.88 -0.68
N GLN A 28 10.76 0.19 -1.01
CA GLN A 28 9.56 0.19 -0.18
C GLN A 28 9.75 -0.54 1.16
N VAL A 29 10.57 -1.60 1.19
CA VAL A 29 10.97 -2.26 2.46
C VAL A 29 11.74 -1.29 3.35
N THR A 30 12.72 -0.57 2.79
CA THR A 30 13.54 0.38 3.55
C THR A 30 12.75 1.58 4.06
N GLY A 31 11.69 2.00 3.35
CA GLY A 31 10.81 3.09 3.75
C GLY A 31 9.71 2.72 4.76
N GLY A 32 9.73 1.51 5.33
CA GLY A 32 8.72 1.05 6.31
C GLY A 32 7.36 0.64 5.70
N GLY A 33 7.22 0.72 4.37
CA GLY A 33 6.01 0.36 3.62
C GLY A 33 5.95 -1.13 3.30
N ARG A 34 5.54 -1.95 4.28
CA ARG A 34 5.51 -3.42 4.14
C ARG A 34 4.64 -3.94 2.98
N PHE A 35 3.51 -3.30 2.71
CA PHE A 35 2.50 -3.87 1.79
C PHE A 35 2.80 -3.65 0.31
N GLY A 36 3.22 -2.43 -0.07
CA GLY A 36 3.51 -2.17 -1.48
C GLY A 36 4.72 -2.98 -1.98
N SER A 37 5.67 -3.31 -1.08
CA SER A 37 6.78 -4.21 -1.39
C SER A 37 6.30 -5.62 -1.78
N VAL A 38 5.27 -6.15 -1.11
CA VAL A 38 4.72 -7.49 -1.41
C VAL A 38 4.11 -7.53 -2.81
N ILE A 39 3.27 -6.54 -3.15
CA ILE A 39 2.65 -6.44 -4.48
C ILE A 39 3.74 -6.33 -5.57
N SER A 40 4.70 -5.42 -5.35
CA SER A 40 5.82 -5.22 -6.29
C SER A 40 6.63 -6.51 -6.48
N SER A 41 6.90 -7.25 -5.40
CA SER A 41 7.64 -8.51 -5.46
C SER A 41 6.89 -9.62 -6.19
N ILE A 42 5.58 -9.73 -5.99
CA ILE A 42 4.77 -10.76 -6.66
C ILE A 42 4.66 -10.45 -8.16
N TYR A 43 4.48 -9.18 -8.52
CA TYR A 43 4.40 -8.77 -9.92
C TYR A 43 5.73 -8.96 -10.68
N VAL A 44 6.88 -8.87 -10.02
CA VAL A 44 8.15 -9.29 -10.62
C VAL A 44 8.09 -10.75 -11.08
N VAL A 45 7.55 -11.64 -10.25
CA VAL A 45 7.40 -13.06 -10.60
C VAL A 45 6.43 -13.22 -11.76
N VAL A 46 5.30 -12.50 -11.76
CA VAL A 46 4.33 -12.49 -12.87
C VAL A 46 5.02 -12.11 -14.19
N TRP A 47 5.73 -10.98 -14.23
CA TRP A 47 6.40 -10.51 -15.45
C TRP A 47 7.52 -11.45 -15.89
N ALA A 48 8.28 -12.02 -14.94
CA ALA A 48 9.31 -12.99 -15.25
C ALA A 48 8.72 -14.26 -15.87
N THR A 49 7.67 -14.83 -15.28
CA THR A 49 6.98 -16.01 -15.80
C THR A 49 6.32 -15.74 -17.16
N TRP A 50 5.67 -14.58 -17.34
CA TRP A 50 5.09 -14.16 -18.61
C TRP A 50 6.14 -14.03 -19.72
N THR A 51 7.26 -13.36 -19.42
CA THR A 51 8.37 -13.18 -20.36
C THR A 51 8.99 -14.52 -20.73
N TRP A 52 9.23 -15.37 -19.73
CA TRP A 52 9.82 -16.69 -19.93
C TRP A 52 8.93 -17.58 -20.80
N PHE A 53 7.62 -17.63 -20.52
CA PHE A 53 6.67 -18.40 -21.34
C PHE A 53 6.67 -17.93 -22.80
N ARG A 54 6.70 -16.61 -23.05
CA ARG A 54 6.65 -16.09 -24.41
C ARG A 54 7.96 -16.28 -25.17
N PHE A 55 9.09 -16.20 -24.48
CA PHE A 55 10.41 -16.47 -25.05
C PHE A 55 10.62 -17.97 -25.31
N ALA A 56 10.32 -18.82 -24.32
CA ALA A 56 10.46 -20.27 -24.43
C ALA A 56 9.45 -20.87 -25.42
N GLY A 57 8.20 -20.40 -25.43
CA GLY A 57 7.18 -20.87 -26.38
C GLY A 57 7.53 -20.63 -27.85
N ASP A 58 8.29 -19.56 -28.14
CA ASP A 58 8.69 -19.21 -29.50
C ASP A 58 10.02 -19.90 -29.91
N MET A 59 10.99 -20.00 -29.00
CA MET A 59 12.33 -20.56 -29.28
C MET A 59 12.44 -22.08 -29.11
N LEU A 60 11.68 -22.70 -28.20
CA LEU A 60 11.89 -24.09 -27.76
C LEU A 60 10.82 -25.08 -28.24
N GLN A 61 9.75 -24.63 -28.94
CA GLN A 61 8.62 -25.48 -29.37
C GLN A 61 8.19 -26.44 -28.25
N LEU A 62 7.74 -25.88 -27.12
CA LEU A 62 7.43 -26.64 -25.91
C LEU A 62 6.61 -27.90 -26.19
N SER A 63 7.10 -29.01 -25.65
CA SER A 63 6.36 -30.28 -25.58
C SER A 63 5.15 -30.13 -24.67
N THR A 64 4.14 -30.98 -24.88
CA THR A 64 2.87 -30.96 -24.12
C THR A 64 3.06 -31.08 -22.61
N ASP A 65 4.11 -31.77 -22.16
CA ASP A 65 4.39 -32.00 -20.74
C ASP A 65 4.87 -30.72 -20.03
N GLU A 66 5.63 -29.88 -20.72
CA GLU A 66 6.13 -28.61 -20.16
C GLU A 66 5.03 -27.54 -20.09
N ALA A 67 4.05 -27.58 -21.01
CA ALA A 67 2.91 -26.66 -21.02
C ALA A 67 2.02 -26.78 -19.77
N TYR A 68 1.92 -27.98 -19.17
CA TYR A 68 1.18 -28.17 -17.91
C TYR A 68 1.83 -27.45 -16.74
N GLY A 69 3.17 -27.38 -16.69
CA GLY A 69 3.90 -26.65 -15.66
C GLY A 69 3.59 -25.15 -15.68
N PHE A 70 3.56 -24.54 -16.87
CA PHE A 70 3.19 -23.13 -17.04
C PHE A 70 1.72 -22.88 -16.68
N THR A 71 0.83 -23.79 -17.06
CA THR A 71 -0.60 -23.70 -16.73
C THR A 71 -0.81 -23.74 -15.21
N ALA A 72 -0.17 -24.67 -14.51
CA ALA A 72 -0.22 -24.74 -13.05
C ALA A 72 0.35 -23.47 -12.38
N GLY A 73 1.45 -22.94 -12.91
CA GLY A 73 2.03 -21.67 -12.47
C GLY A 73 1.08 -20.48 -12.66
N ALA A 74 0.40 -20.38 -13.81
CA ALA A 74 -0.60 -19.35 -14.08
C ALA A 74 -1.78 -19.42 -13.10
N ILE A 75 -2.28 -20.63 -12.79
CA ILE A 75 -3.34 -20.85 -11.80
C ILE A 75 -2.88 -20.39 -10.41
N ALA A 76 -1.66 -20.73 -10.00
CA ALA A 76 -1.12 -20.31 -8.71
C ALA A 76 -1.01 -18.78 -8.61
N LEU A 77 -0.56 -18.11 -9.68
CA LEU A 77 -0.48 -16.65 -9.74
C LEU A 77 -1.86 -15.99 -9.67
N LEU A 78 -2.89 -16.56 -10.30
CA LEU A 78 -4.28 -16.10 -10.18
C LEU A 78 -4.77 -16.15 -8.74
N VAL A 79 -4.60 -17.30 -8.07
CA VAL A 79 -5.01 -17.45 -6.67
C VAL A 79 -4.30 -16.43 -5.78
N ILE A 80 -2.99 -16.25 -5.94
CA ILE A 80 -2.22 -15.25 -5.21
C ILE A 80 -2.73 -13.83 -5.48
N ASN A 81 -2.99 -13.49 -6.75
CA ASN A 81 -3.47 -12.16 -7.12
C ASN A 81 -4.90 -11.88 -6.65
N ALA A 82 -5.77 -12.88 -6.59
CA ALA A 82 -7.09 -12.77 -5.97
C ALA A 82 -6.99 -12.43 -4.47
N PHE A 83 -6.05 -13.04 -3.73
CA PHE A 83 -5.79 -12.64 -2.35
C PHE A 83 -5.25 -11.20 -2.25
N LEU A 84 -4.35 -10.80 -3.15
CA LEU A 84 -3.87 -9.40 -3.20
C LEU A 84 -5.00 -8.41 -3.49
N MET A 85 -5.95 -8.77 -4.36
CA MET A 85 -7.12 -7.97 -4.69
C MET A 85 -8.01 -7.76 -3.46
N LEU A 86 -8.25 -8.80 -2.66
CA LEU A 86 -9.00 -8.70 -1.42
C LEU A 86 -8.33 -7.73 -0.43
N ILE A 87 -7.00 -7.81 -0.30
CA ILE A 87 -6.26 -6.89 0.57
C ILE A 87 -6.27 -5.47 0.00
N ALA A 88 -6.17 -5.31 -1.33
CA ALA A 88 -6.22 -4.01 -2.00
C ALA A 88 -7.59 -3.32 -1.84
N ALA A 89 -8.68 -4.07 -1.80
CA ALA A 89 -10.04 -3.57 -1.56
C ALA A 89 -10.18 -2.82 -0.22
N ASN A 90 -9.40 -3.24 0.77
CA ASN A 90 -9.36 -2.64 2.11
C ASN A 90 -8.42 -1.42 2.20
N ARG A 91 -7.70 -1.08 1.13
CA ARG A 91 -6.67 -0.04 1.13
C ARG A 91 -7.09 1.19 0.35
N ASN A 92 -7.02 1.11 -0.97
CA ASN A 92 -7.21 2.23 -1.87
C ASN A 92 -7.89 1.74 -3.15
N LEU A 93 -8.78 2.56 -3.70
CA LEU A 93 -9.59 2.21 -4.86
C LEU A 93 -8.75 2.09 -6.14
N VAL A 94 -7.74 2.96 -6.31
CA VAL A 94 -6.77 2.86 -7.43
C VAL A 94 -6.00 1.54 -7.39
N LEU A 95 -5.60 1.10 -6.19
CA LEU A 95 -4.86 -0.14 -6.04
C LEU A 95 -5.75 -1.36 -6.32
N LEU A 96 -7.02 -1.31 -5.90
CA LEU A 96 -7.99 -2.34 -6.25
C LEU A 96 -8.16 -2.47 -7.78
N PHE A 97 -8.36 -1.35 -8.48
CA PHE A 97 -8.46 -1.38 -9.94
C PHE A 97 -7.19 -1.93 -10.59
N LEU A 98 -6.01 -1.57 -10.09
CA LEU A 98 -4.74 -2.10 -10.58
C LEU A 98 -4.68 -3.63 -10.42
N THR A 99 -5.00 -4.16 -9.23
CA THR A 99 -5.02 -5.61 -8.97
C THR A 99 -6.10 -6.34 -9.78
N ALA A 100 -7.26 -5.70 -10.03
CA ALA A 100 -8.34 -6.25 -10.82
C ALA A 100 -7.98 -6.34 -12.31
N VAL A 101 -7.33 -5.31 -12.87
CA VAL A 101 -6.84 -5.35 -14.25
C VAL A 101 -5.73 -6.41 -14.38
N MET A 102 -4.82 -6.52 -13.39
CA MET A 102 -3.82 -7.59 -13.37
C MET A 102 -4.42 -9.00 -13.30
N GLU A 103 -5.54 -9.18 -12.59
CA GLU A 103 -6.25 -10.47 -12.56
C GLU A 103 -6.71 -10.87 -13.97
N VAL A 104 -7.30 -9.95 -14.72
CA VAL A 104 -7.73 -10.22 -16.10
C VAL A 104 -6.53 -10.49 -17.00
N VAL A 105 -5.41 -9.79 -16.83
CA VAL A 105 -4.16 -10.09 -17.56
C VAL A 105 -3.66 -11.50 -17.26
N LEU A 106 -3.73 -11.94 -15.99
CA LEU A 106 -3.37 -13.32 -15.61
C LEU A 106 -4.34 -14.37 -16.17
N VAL A 107 -5.63 -14.05 -16.29
CA VAL A 107 -6.60 -14.92 -16.97
C VAL A 107 -6.28 -15.03 -18.46
N CYS A 108 -5.94 -13.92 -19.11
CA CYS A 108 -5.46 -13.94 -20.50
C CYS A 108 -4.18 -14.78 -20.63
N PHE A 109 -3.26 -14.67 -19.68
CA PHE A 109 -2.04 -15.48 -19.64
C PHE A 109 -2.36 -16.98 -19.49
N LEU A 110 -3.30 -17.36 -18.62
CA LEU A 110 -3.77 -18.76 -18.50
C LEU A 110 -4.41 -19.26 -19.80
N LEU A 111 -5.25 -18.46 -20.45
CA LEU A 111 -5.83 -18.82 -21.76
C LEU A 111 -4.77 -18.99 -22.84
N SER A 112 -3.65 -18.25 -22.73
CA SER A 112 -2.48 -18.40 -23.59
C SER A 112 -1.81 -19.76 -23.43
N THR A 113 -1.70 -20.27 -22.19
CA THR A 113 -1.14 -21.62 -21.95
C THR A 113 -2.05 -22.73 -22.47
N LEU A 114 -3.37 -22.48 -22.57
CA LEU A 114 -4.37 -23.41 -23.11
C LEU A 114 -4.56 -23.31 -24.63
N GLN A 115 -3.71 -22.54 -25.34
CA GLN A 115 -3.80 -22.27 -26.79
C GLN A 115 -5.12 -21.60 -27.25
N GLN A 116 -5.96 -21.11 -26.33
CA GLN A 116 -7.29 -20.58 -26.63
C GLN A 116 -7.31 -19.04 -26.56
N LEU A 117 -6.37 -18.42 -27.28
CA LEU A 117 -5.84 -17.09 -26.95
C LEU A 117 -6.57 -15.90 -27.61
N PRO A 118 -7.28 -15.06 -26.84
CA PRO A 118 -7.79 -13.77 -27.32
C PRO A 118 -6.72 -12.68 -27.23
N TYR A 119 -5.77 -12.63 -28.17
CA TYR A 119 -4.67 -11.64 -28.19
C TYR A 119 -5.13 -10.18 -28.08
N GLN A 120 -6.29 -9.85 -28.64
CA GLN A 120 -6.84 -8.49 -28.59
C GLN A 120 -7.21 -8.07 -27.17
N LEU A 121 -7.68 -9.01 -26.34
CA LEU A 121 -8.07 -8.75 -24.95
C LEU A 121 -6.83 -8.50 -24.10
N GLU A 122 -5.78 -9.30 -24.25
CA GLU A 122 -4.53 -9.13 -23.51
C GLU A 122 -3.90 -7.75 -23.75
N ILE A 123 -3.78 -7.34 -25.02
CA ILE A 123 -3.22 -6.02 -25.38
C ILE A 123 -4.09 -4.89 -24.83
N ALA A 124 -5.42 -5.00 -24.90
CA ALA A 124 -6.34 -4.00 -24.36
C ALA A 124 -6.19 -3.85 -22.84
N MET A 125 -6.07 -4.96 -22.10
CA MET A 125 -5.91 -4.93 -20.64
C MET A 125 -4.55 -4.38 -20.21
N LEU A 126 -3.47 -4.70 -20.95
CA LEU A 126 -2.15 -4.09 -20.71
C LEU A 126 -2.15 -2.57 -20.98
N ALA A 127 -2.89 -2.10 -21.98
CA ALA A 127 -3.07 -0.68 -22.24
C ALA A 127 -3.82 0.00 -21.07
N LEU A 128 -4.91 -0.59 -20.60
CA LEU A 128 -5.64 -0.10 -19.43
C LEU A 128 -4.76 -0.06 -18.17
N LEU A 129 -3.95 -1.10 -17.96
CA LEU A 129 -2.98 -1.16 -16.87
C LEU A 129 -2.02 0.03 -16.92
N SER A 130 -1.47 0.35 -18.09
CA SER A 130 -0.55 1.47 -18.27
C SER A 130 -1.20 2.82 -17.95
N ILE A 131 -2.45 3.03 -18.38
CA ILE A 131 -3.22 4.25 -18.11
C ILE A 131 -3.44 4.42 -16.60
N ILE A 132 -3.83 3.35 -15.90
CA ILE A 132 -4.04 3.37 -14.44
C ILE A 132 -2.73 3.63 -13.70
N CYS A 133 -1.62 3.03 -14.14
CA CYS A 133 -0.30 3.28 -13.58
C CYS A 133 0.14 4.74 -13.74
N ILE A 134 -0.03 5.32 -14.93
CA ILE A 134 0.27 6.74 -15.19
C ILE A 134 -0.57 7.63 -14.29
N TYR A 135 -1.87 7.34 -14.16
CA TYR A 135 -2.74 8.07 -13.25
C TYR A 135 -2.26 7.98 -11.80
N GLY A 136 -1.89 6.79 -11.32
CA GLY A 136 -1.38 6.58 -9.97
C GLY A 136 -0.08 7.34 -9.70
N VAL A 137 0.86 7.32 -10.64
CA VAL A 137 2.13 8.08 -10.56
C VAL A 137 1.85 9.59 -10.55
N LEU A 138 1.01 10.07 -11.46
CA LEU A 138 0.66 11.48 -11.56
C LEU A 138 -0.05 11.98 -10.29
N ALA A 139 -1.00 11.20 -9.77
CA ALA A 139 -1.67 11.49 -8.50
C ALA A 139 -0.68 11.54 -7.34
N SER A 140 0.27 10.60 -7.27
CA SER A 140 1.30 10.60 -6.23
C SER A 140 2.23 11.81 -6.33
N LEU A 141 2.63 12.18 -7.54
CA LEU A 141 3.55 13.28 -7.79
C LEU A 141 2.90 14.63 -7.44
N LEU A 142 1.67 14.86 -7.90
CA LEU A 142 0.95 16.09 -7.61
C LEU A 142 0.62 16.22 -6.13
N ASN A 143 0.22 15.13 -5.46
CA ASN A 143 -0.01 15.15 -4.03
C ASN A 143 1.28 15.43 -3.23
N CYS A 144 2.45 15.03 -3.74
CA CYS A 144 3.75 15.32 -3.14
C CYS A 144 4.15 16.80 -3.33
N ILE A 145 4.10 17.30 -4.57
CA ILE A 145 4.51 18.68 -4.92
C ILE A 145 3.66 19.71 -4.16
N PHE A 146 2.35 19.50 -4.12
CA PHE A 146 1.43 20.49 -3.56
C PHE A 146 1.10 20.26 -2.08
N SER A 147 1.63 19.20 -1.45
CA SER A 147 1.34 18.81 -0.05
C SER A 147 -0.16 18.78 0.31
N GLN A 148 -1.03 18.67 -0.70
CA GLN A 148 -2.48 18.61 -0.60
C GLN A 148 -2.99 17.44 -1.45
N ARG A 149 -4.10 16.82 -1.05
CA ARG A 149 -4.73 15.74 -1.81
C ARG A 149 -5.55 16.30 -2.98
N LEU A 150 -4.86 16.78 -4.02
CA LEU A 150 -5.49 17.31 -5.24
C LEU A 150 -6.14 16.20 -6.07
N LEU A 151 -5.46 15.06 -6.22
CA LEU A 151 -6.00 13.92 -6.96
C LEU A 151 -6.45 12.80 -6.00
N PRO A 152 -7.74 12.42 -6.03
CA PRO A 152 -8.27 11.40 -5.15
C PRO A 152 -7.78 10.02 -5.56
N MET A 153 -7.00 9.36 -4.70
CA MET A 153 -6.65 7.93 -4.85
C MET A 153 -7.80 6.98 -4.44
N GLY A 154 -8.95 7.56 -4.10
CA GLY A 154 -10.18 6.89 -3.67
C GLY A 154 -10.10 6.33 -2.24
N PRO A 155 -11.18 6.41 -1.46
CA PRO A 155 -11.25 5.73 -0.16
C PRO A 155 -11.22 4.20 -0.35
N PRO A 156 -10.83 3.43 0.68
CA PRO A 156 -10.99 1.97 0.67
C PRO A 156 -12.47 1.61 0.46
N LEU A 157 -12.73 0.59 -0.37
CA LEU A 157 -14.07 0.15 -0.71
C LEU A 157 -14.73 -0.55 0.48
N ILE A 158 -13.96 -1.35 1.20
CA ILE A 158 -14.37 -1.91 2.48
C ILE A 158 -13.83 -0.95 3.54
N LYS A 159 -14.67 0.03 3.88
CA LYS A 159 -14.53 0.66 5.20
C LYS A 159 -14.92 -0.42 6.20
N GLU A 160 -13.94 -1.07 6.83
CA GLU A 160 -14.17 -1.42 8.22
C GLU A 160 -14.64 -0.11 8.88
N LYS A 161 -15.92 -0.05 9.23
CA LYS A 161 -16.26 0.63 10.46
C LYS A 161 -15.42 -0.12 11.47
N VAL A 162 -14.21 0.38 11.73
CA VAL A 162 -13.58 0.19 13.02
C VAL A 162 -14.67 0.70 13.95
N LYS A 163 -15.48 -0.23 14.45
CA LYS A 163 -16.14 -0.06 15.70
C LYS A 163 -14.96 0.33 16.56
N GLN A 164 -14.89 1.62 16.90
CA GLN A 164 -14.24 1.98 18.14
C GLN A 164 -14.99 1.10 19.13
N GLU A 165 -14.46 -0.10 19.39
CA GLU A 165 -14.52 -0.61 20.74
C GLU A 165 -13.95 0.54 21.53
N SER A 166 -14.87 1.32 22.08
CA SER A 166 -14.66 2.03 23.31
C SER A 166 -13.94 1.04 24.19
N ALA A 167 -12.61 1.14 24.20
CA ALA A 167 -11.80 0.52 25.22
C ALA A 167 -12.51 0.85 26.54
N PRO A 168 -12.71 -0.14 27.41
CA PRO A 168 -13.46 0.05 28.66
C PRO A 168 -12.96 1.34 29.30
N ASP A 169 -13.86 2.25 29.66
CA ASP A 169 -13.55 3.62 30.11
C ASP A 169 -12.32 3.61 31.00
N SER A 170 -11.16 3.82 30.38
CA SER A 170 -9.92 3.85 31.10
C SER A 170 -9.93 5.19 31.81
N PRO A 171 -9.57 5.25 33.10
CA PRO A 171 -9.60 6.50 33.86
C PRO A 171 -8.82 7.63 33.18
N CYS A 172 -7.91 7.28 32.25
CA CYS A 172 -7.20 8.20 31.37
C CYS A 172 -7.53 7.93 29.89
N PRO A 173 -8.13 8.89 29.16
CA PRO A 173 -8.35 8.75 27.72
C PRO A 173 -7.02 8.81 26.94
N VAL A 174 -6.68 7.74 26.24
CA VAL A 174 -5.48 7.68 25.40
C VAL A 174 -5.84 8.06 23.96
N ALA A 175 -5.27 9.16 23.45
CA ALA A 175 -5.47 9.57 22.07
C ALA A 175 -4.40 8.96 21.15
N ASN A 176 -4.80 8.60 19.94
CA ASN A 176 -3.88 8.01 18.95
C ASN A 176 -2.98 9.11 18.36
N SER A 177 -1.66 8.95 18.48
CA SER A 177 -0.66 9.92 18.00
C SER A 177 -0.58 10.01 16.47
N ARG A 178 -1.11 9.03 15.74
CA ARG A 178 -1.02 8.95 14.28
C ARG A 178 -2.06 9.78 13.53
N LEU A 179 -3.04 10.35 14.23
CA LEU A 179 -4.15 11.08 13.63
C LEU A 179 -4.20 12.52 14.14
N THR A 180 -4.38 13.48 13.22
CA THR A 180 -4.55 14.90 13.55
C THR A 180 -5.76 15.14 14.48
N SER A 181 -6.79 14.29 14.41
CA SER A 181 -7.94 14.33 15.32
C SER A 181 -7.58 14.02 16.77
N GLY A 182 -6.58 13.17 17.01
CA GLY A 182 -6.04 12.88 18.34
C GLY A 182 -5.36 14.11 18.94
N LEU A 183 -4.53 14.79 18.15
CA LEU A 183 -3.87 16.04 18.55
C LEU A 183 -4.86 17.16 18.86
N LEU A 184 -5.91 17.32 18.03
CA LEU A 184 -6.97 18.30 18.28
C LEU A 184 -7.73 18.01 19.57
N LYS A 185 -8.02 16.75 19.86
CA LYS A 185 -8.67 16.33 21.12
C LYS A 185 -7.79 16.63 22.33
N ILE A 186 -6.48 16.31 22.26
CA ILE A 186 -5.52 16.64 23.32
C ILE A 186 -5.43 18.15 23.52
N ALA A 187 -5.38 18.94 22.44
CA ALA A 187 -5.31 20.40 22.52
C ALA A 187 -6.57 21.01 23.18
N GLY A 188 -7.76 20.44 22.92
CA GLY A 188 -8.99 20.81 23.60
C GLY A 188 -8.91 20.56 25.11
N LEU A 189 -8.52 19.35 25.52
CA LEU A 189 -8.36 18.97 26.92
C LEU A 189 -7.33 19.84 27.65
N LEU A 190 -6.20 20.18 27.01
CA LEU A 190 -5.19 21.07 27.57
C LEU A 190 -5.71 22.51 27.75
N LYS A 191 -6.56 22.99 26.83
CA LYS A 191 -7.20 24.32 26.96
C LYS A 191 -8.22 24.36 28.10
N GLU A 192 -8.94 23.26 28.33
CA GLU A 192 -9.87 23.09 29.45
C GLU A 192 -9.18 22.90 30.81
N GLY A 193 -7.83 22.90 30.84
CA GLY A 193 -7.05 22.75 32.06
C GLY A 193 -6.75 21.30 32.46
N GLY A 194 -6.88 20.37 31.53
CA GLY A 194 -6.40 19.00 31.66
C GLY A 194 -4.87 18.90 31.67
N VAL A 195 -4.38 17.76 32.17
CA VAL A 195 -2.95 17.40 32.17
C VAL A 195 -2.79 16.14 31.32
N CYS A 196 -1.77 16.10 30.46
CA CYS A 196 -1.48 14.92 29.63
C CYS A 196 -0.06 14.38 29.85
N GLY A 197 0.09 13.06 29.73
CA GLY A 197 1.40 12.42 29.66
C GLY A 197 1.88 12.36 28.21
N ILE A 198 3.07 12.87 27.95
CA ILE A 198 3.70 12.90 26.62
C ILE A 198 4.97 12.02 26.67
N PRO A 199 5.12 11.05 25.75
CA PRO A 199 6.37 10.31 25.63
C PRO A 199 7.49 11.25 25.16
N THR A 200 8.62 11.26 25.87
CA THR A 200 9.87 11.90 25.43
C THR A 200 10.93 10.83 25.19
N ASP A 201 12.08 11.21 24.63
CA ASP A 201 13.15 10.28 24.24
C ASP A 201 13.66 9.42 25.41
N THR A 202 13.57 9.92 26.64
CA THR A 202 14.13 9.25 27.82
C THR A 202 13.09 8.87 28.87
N VAL A 203 12.01 9.64 29.01
CA VAL A 203 10.96 9.40 30.03
C VAL A 203 9.60 9.92 29.57
N TYR A 204 8.53 9.57 30.28
CA TYR A 204 7.25 10.27 30.10
C TYR A 204 7.27 11.62 30.82
N ALA A 205 6.91 12.68 30.12
CA ALA A 205 6.72 14.02 30.68
C ALA A 205 5.23 14.28 30.94
N LEU A 206 4.93 15.07 31.98
CA LEU A 206 3.60 15.63 32.21
C LEU A 206 3.55 17.03 31.63
N ALA A 207 2.54 17.31 30.80
CA ALA A 207 2.32 18.60 30.16
C ALA A 207 0.92 19.15 30.49
N ALA A 208 0.85 20.47 30.65
CA ALA A 208 -0.38 21.22 30.84
C ALA A 208 -0.26 22.59 30.16
N SER A 209 -1.39 23.29 30.01
CA SER A 209 -1.40 24.66 29.50
C SER A 209 -0.89 25.65 30.55
N CYS A 210 0.18 26.38 30.23
CA CYS A 210 0.71 27.47 31.08
C CYS A 210 -0.27 28.65 31.25
N LYS A 211 -1.33 28.71 30.44
CA LYS A 211 -2.36 29.76 30.51
C LYS A 211 -3.46 29.43 31.52
N SER A 212 -3.49 28.20 32.03
CA SER A 212 -4.51 27.76 32.98
C SER A 212 -3.87 27.55 34.37
N PRO A 213 -4.12 28.44 35.33
CA PRO A 213 -3.56 28.29 36.69
C PRO A 213 -4.03 27.00 37.37
N GLN A 214 -5.25 26.53 37.08
CA GLN A 214 -5.79 25.26 37.57
C GLN A 214 -4.99 24.05 37.05
N ALA A 215 -4.48 24.12 35.82
CA ALA A 215 -3.71 23.02 35.23
C ALA A 215 -2.30 22.93 35.82
N ILE A 216 -1.71 24.08 36.17
CA ILE A 216 -0.42 24.18 36.85
C ILE A 216 -0.52 23.55 38.25
N GLU A 217 -1.54 23.91 39.02
CA GLU A 217 -1.80 23.34 40.35
C GLU A 217 -1.96 21.81 40.30
N ARG A 218 -2.69 21.30 39.29
CA ARG A 218 -2.82 19.85 39.05
C ARG A 218 -1.48 19.17 38.78
N ILE A 219 -0.58 19.77 37.99
CA ILE A 219 0.76 19.21 37.77
C ILE A 219 1.56 19.13 39.08
N TYR A 220 1.50 20.17 39.91
CA TYR A 220 2.20 20.18 41.20
C TYR A 220 1.64 19.12 42.15
N ASN A 221 0.32 19.00 42.24
CA ASN A 221 -0.35 17.98 43.05
C ASN A 221 -0.03 16.55 42.57
N ILE A 222 0.06 16.33 41.25
CA ILE A 222 0.39 15.01 40.68
C ILE A 222 1.87 14.66 40.89
N LYS A 223 2.78 15.63 40.77
CA LYS A 223 4.23 15.41 40.95
C LYS A 223 4.67 15.36 42.42
N ASP A 224 3.76 15.64 43.35
CA ASP A 224 4.00 15.70 44.81
C ASP A 224 5.30 16.47 45.15
N ARG A 225 5.52 17.59 44.44
CA ARG A 225 6.69 18.46 44.62
C ARG A 225 6.29 19.73 45.37
N PRO A 226 7.11 20.23 46.32
CA PRO A 226 6.89 21.53 46.92
C PRO A 226 6.85 22.60 45.82
N ALA A 227 5.86 23.49 45.90
CA ALA A 227 5.50 24.51 44.90
C ALA A 227 6.62 25.54 44.59
N GLU A 228 7.76 25.43 45.27
CA GLU A 228 8.88 26.37 45.22
C GLU A 228 9.89 26.09 44.10
N LYS A 229 9.80 24.96 43.38
CA LYS A 229 10.69 24.66 42.25
C LYS A 229 9.97 24.79 40.90
N PRO A 230 10.36 25.74 40.02
CA PRO A 230 9.71 25.89 38.73
C PRO A 230 9.92 24.63 37.88
N SER A 231 8.83 24.05 37.39
CA SER A 231 8.88 23.03 36.35
C SER A 231 9.12 23.69 34.99
N ALA A 232 10.11 23.19 34.24
CA ALA A 232 10.29 23.51 32.83
C ALA A 232 9.09 23.06 31.98
#